data_AF-A0A8B7CRZ0-F1
#
_entry.id   AF-A0A8B7CRZ0-F1
#
_cell.length_a   1.000
_cell.length_b   1.000
_cell.length_c   1.000
_cell.angle_alpha   90.00
_cell.angle_beta   90.00
_cell.angle_gamma   90.00
#
_symmetry.space_group_name_H-M   'P 1'
#
loop_
_entity.id
_entity.type
_entity.pdbx_description
1 polymer ?
#
loop_
_entity_poly.entity_id
_entity_poly.type
_entity_poly.pdbx_seq_one_letter_code
_entity_poly.pdbx_strand_id
1 'polypeptide(L)'
;MISLDNFKSGRLHTLLTSAFSHSDLDHLVTNMIGLYFFGTNIGKLFGPEFLLKLYLAGALGGSIFFLVHKALIVPSTEGYRGWDSSRIPGLGASAAVNAIILLDVFLFPKNIIYVNLIIPVPAILMGAILIGTDLWRVKKGRGISQVQLI
;
A
#
# COMPACT_ATOMS: atom_id res chain seq x y z
N MET A 1 8.26 10.26 -6.68
CA MET A 1 8.29 8.78 -6.72
C MET A 1 9.45 8.27 -5.86
N ILE A 2 9.28 7.14 -5.16
CA ILE A 2 10.33 6.50 -4.35
C ILE A 2 11.16 5.55 -5.21
N SER A 3 12.48 5.55 -5.07
CA SER A 3 13.37 4.58 -5.72
C SER A 3 14.65 4.44 -4.89
N LEU A 4 15.42 3.37 -5.14
CA LEU A 4 16.67 3.14 -4.41
C LEU A 4 17.69 4.26 -4.70
N ASP A 5 17.72 4.76 -5.94
CA ASP A 5 18.58 5.89 -6.33
C ASP A 5 18.15 7.20 -5.69
N ASN A 6 16.84 7.48 -5.66
CA ASN A 6 16.32 8.66 -4.97
C ASN A 6 16.72 8.63 -3.49
N PHE A 7 16.60 7.48 -2.85
CA PHE A 7 17.01 7.30 -1.46
C PHE A 7 18.52 7.51 -1.27
N LYS A 8 19.36 6.85 -2.07
CA LYS A 8 20.84 6.98 -2.01
C LYS A 8 21.34 8.39 -2.32
N SER A 9 20.63 9.13 -3.17
CA SER A 9 20.94 10.53 -3.50
C SER A 9 20.45 11.55 -2.46
N GLY A 10 19.92 11.10 -1.32
CA GLY A 10 19.46 11.97 -0.23
C GLY A 10 18.06 12.56 -0.42
N ARG A 11 17.29 12.13 -1.44
CA ARG A 11 15.90 12.58 -1.67
C ARG A 11 14.90 11.89 -0.73
N LEU A 12 15.10 12.03 0.58
CA LEU A 12 14.28 11.39 1.63
C LEU A 12 12.82 11.84 1.65
N HIS A 13 12.53 13.05 1.17
CA HIS A 13 11.16 13.55 1.03
C HIS A 13 10.27 12.61 0.18
N THR A 14 10.87 11.84 -0.74
CA THR A 14 10.14 10.88 -1.59
C THR A 14 9.51 9.73 -0.81
N LEU A 15 9.93 9.47 0.43
CA LEU A 15 9.29 8.50 1.33
C LEU A 15 7.85 8.88 1.69
N LEU A 16 7.56 10.19 1.73
CA LEU A 16 6.22 10.69 2.06
C LEU A 16 5.50 11.24 0.83
N THR A 17 6.20 12.02 -0.01
CA THR A 17 5.56 12.66 -1.17
C THR A 17 5.12 11.66 -2.24
N SER A 18 5.71 10.45 -2.27
CA SER A 18 5.27 9.38 -3.17
C SER A 18 3.88 8.84 -2.84
N ALA A 19 3.41 8.98 -1.59
CA ALA A 19 2.07 8.56 -1.19
C ALA A 19 0.96 9.47 -1.76
N PHE A 20 1.32 10.68 -2.19
CA PHE A 20 0.39 11.64 -2.81
C PHE A 20 0.52 11.68 -4.34
N SER A 21 1.32 10.79 -4.93
CA SER A 21 1.52 10.68 -6.38
C SER A 21 0.84 9.42 -6.91
N HIS A 22 0.13 9.52 -8.03
CA HIS A 22 -0.54 8.39 -8.68
C HIS A 22 -0.20 8.37 -10.17
N SER A 23 0.09 7.18 -10.72
CA SER A 23 0.29 6.96 -12.16
C SER A 23 -1.02 6.69 -12.89
N ASP A 24 -1.99 6.11 -12.20
CA ASP A 24 -3.20 5.55 -12.81
C ASP A 24 -4.45 6.06 -12.08
N LEU A 25 -5.43 6.51 -12.87
CA LEU A 25 -6.68 7.06 -12.37
C LEU A 25 -7.51 6.01 -11.62
N ASP A 26 -7.53 4.76 -12.09
CA ASP A 26 -8.27 3.68 -11.45
C ASP A 26 -7.80 3.45 -10.01
N HIS A 27 -6.48 3.45 -9.78
CA HIS A 27 -5.88 3.33 -8.44
C HIS A 27 -6.16 4.54 -7.56
N LEU A 28 -6.20 5.74 -8.14
CA LEU A 28 -6.59 6.92 -7.39
C LEU A 28 -8.04 6.77 -6.90
N VAL A 29 -8.96 6.38 -7.78
CA VAL A 29 -10.38 6.23 -7.46
C VAL A 29 -10.59 5.19 -6.37
N THR A 30 -9.98 4.02 -6.47
CA THR A 30 -10.12 2.96 -5.46
C THR A 30 -9.54 3.35 -4.11
N ASN A 31 -8.39 4.03 -4.10
CA ASN A 31 -7.81 4.57 -2.87
C ASN A 31 -8.70 5.63 -2.21
N MET A 32 -9.33 6.50 -3.01
CA MET A 32 -10.25 7.51 -2.49
C MET A 32 -11.55 6.89 -1.96
N ILE A 33 -12.07 5.85 -2.63
CA ILE A 33 -13.19 5.06 -2.13
C ILE A 33 -12.83 4.42 -0.78
N GLY A 34 -11.67 3.77 -0.69
CA GLY A 34 -11.19 3.17 0.56
C GLY A 34 -11.02 4.21 1.67
N LEU A 35 -10.35 5.32 1.37
CA LEU A 35 -10.17 6.41 2.34
C LEU A 35 -11.51 7.02 2.77
N TYR A 36 -12.48 7.17 1.87
CA TYR A 36 -13.79 7.69 2.20
C TYR A 36 -14.53 6.75 3.16
N PHE A 37 -14.68 5.46 2.84
CA PHE A 37 -15.46 4.55 3.68
C PHE A 37 -14.76 4.21 5.00
N PHE A 38 -13.53 3.71 4.93
CA PHE A 38 -12.79 3.23 6.10
C PHE A 38 -12.17 4.40 6.88
N GLY A 39 -11.63 5.40 6.18
CA GLY A 39 -11.09 6.60 6.82
C GLY A 39 -12.15 7.43 7.54
N THR A 40 -13.38 7.50 7.03
CA THR A 40 -14.48 8.13 7.77
C THR A 40 -14.79 7.37 9.07
N ASN A 41 -14.78 6.04 9.05
CA ASN A 41 -15.06 5.26 10.25
C ASN A 41 -13.96 5.46 11.32
N ILE A 42 -12.69 5.33 10.92
CA ILE A 42 -11.54 5.57 11.79
C ILE A 42 -11.50 7.02 12.29
N GLY A 43 -11.76 7.99 11.40
CA GLY A 43 -11.79 9.42 11.74
C GLY A 43 -12.90 9.78 12.73
N LYS A 44 -14.07 9.13 12.65
CA LYS A 44 -15.14 9.29 13.64
C LYS A 44 -14.78 8.68 14.99
N LEU A 45 -14.04 7.57 15.00
CA LEU A 45 -13.70 6.84 16.22
C LEU A 45 -12.53 7.46 16.99
N PHE A 46 -11.49 7.90 16.29
CA PHE A 46 -10.23 8.39 16.91
C PHE A 46 -9.88 9.84 16.58
N GLY A 47 -10.66 10.49 15.71
CA GLY A 47 -10.43 11.86 15.27
C GLY A 47 -9.51 11.99 14.05
N PRO A 48 -9.49 13.18 13.42
CA PRO A 48 -8.74 13.43 12.19
C PRO A 48 -7.22 13.39 12.36
N GLU A 49 -6.71 13.78 13.54
CA GLU A 49 -5.27 13.74 13.81
C GLU A 49 -4.72 12.31 13.82
N PHE A 50 -5.46 11.38 14.43
CA PHE A 50 -5.09 9.97 14.43
C PHE A 50 -5.12 9.39 13.02
N LEU A 51 -6.17 9.70 12.24
CA LEU A 51 -6.28 9.29 10.85
C LEU A 51 -5.09 9.78 10.01
N LEU A 52 -4.69 11.04 10.16
CA LEU A 52 -3.53 11.59 9.47
C LEU A 52 -2.22 10.89 9.88
N LYS A 53 -2.00 10.66 11.18
CA LYS A 53 -0.84 9.93 11.67
C LYS A 53 -0.79 8.50 11.13
N LEU A 54 -1.93 7.82 11.08
CA LEU A 54 -2.05 6.46 10.54
C LEU A 54 -1.73 6.43 9.04
N TYR A 55 -2.26 7.39 8.28
CA TYR A 55 -1.96 7.52 6.85
C TYR A 55 -0.46 7.73 6.62
N LEU A 56 0.17 8.67 7.34
CA LEU A 56 1.60 8.95 7.21
C LEU A 56 2.47 7.77 7.67
N ALA A 57 2.07 7.06 8.72
CA ALA A 57 2.76 5.87 9.19
C ALA A 57 2.68 4.74 8.15
N GLY A 58 1.52 4.54 7.52
CA GLY A 58 1.34 3.57 6.44
C GLY A 58 2.16 3.93 5.19
N ALA A 59 2.19 5.20 4.80
CA ALA A 59 3.02 5.71 3.71
C ALA A 59 4.52 5.44 3.95
N LEU A 60 5.01 5.77 5.15
CA LEU A 60 6.40 5.56 5.52
C LEU A 60 6.74 4.07 5.60
N GLY A 61 5.89 3.27 6.25
CA GLY A 61 6.07 1.82 6.38
C GLY A 61 6.11 1.13 5.01
N GLY A 62 5.18 1.47 4.11
CA GLY A 62 5.16 0.96 2.74
C GLY A 62 6.41 1.36 1.95
N SER A 63 6.85 2.62 2.09
CA SER A 63 8.07 3.12 1.47
C SER A 63 9.33 2.39 1.94
N ILE A 64 9.45 2.16 3.25
CA ILE A 64 10.56 1.39 3.82
C ILE A 64 10.52 -0.05 3.32
N PHE A 65 9.35 -0.69 3.37
CA PHE A 65 9.18 -2.06 2.88
C PHE A 65 9.55 -2.18 1.40
N PHE A 66 9.13 -1.23 0.56
CA PHE A 66 9.50 -1.16 -0.85
C PHE A 66 11.02 -1.10 -1.04
N LEU A 67 11.70 -0.20 -0.32
CA LEU A 67 13.15 -0.06 -0.39
C LEU A 67 13.89 -1.30 0.09
N VAL A 68 13.47 -1.90 1.20
CA VAL A 68 14.06 -3.14 1.75
C VAL A 68 13.90 -4.28 0.76
N HIS A 69 12.70 -4.48 0.20
CA HIS A 69 12.46 -5.50 -0.81
C HIS A 69 13.34 -5.29 -2.05
N LYS A 70 13.44 -4.05 -2.53
CA LYS A 70 14.31 -3.69 -3.67
C LYS A 70 15.81 -3.86 -3.38
N ALA A 71 16.24 -3.64 -2.14
CA ALA A 71 17.65 -3.74 -1.75
C ALA A 71 18.09 -5.19 -1.45
N LEU A 72 17.21 -6.04 -0.90
CA LEU A 72 17.58 -7.36 -0.39
C LEU A 72 17.02 -8.54 -1.21
N ILE A 73 15.82 -8.39 -1.79
CA ILE A 73 15.07 -9.50 -2.40
C ILE A 73 15.20 -9.49 -3.93
N VAL A 74 15.18 -8.32 -4.55
CA VAL A 74 15.30 -8.19 -6.00
C VAL A 74 16.70 -8.57 -6.53
N PRO A 75 17.82 -8.17 -5.89
CA PRO A 75 19.14 -8.56 -6.37
C PRO A 75 19.39 -10.08 -6.32
N SER A 76 18.76 -10.79 -5.38
CA SER A 76 18.88 -12.26 -5.26
C SER A 76 18.00 -13.02 -6.26
N THR A 77 17.01 -12.37 -6.88
CA THR A 77 16.09 -12.98 -7.87
C THR A 77 16.38 -12.55 -9.31
N GLU A 78 16.96 -11.37 -9.55
CA GLU A 78 17.21 -10.82 -10.88
C GLU A 78 18.66 -10.88 -11.38
N GLY A 79 19.57 -11.54 -10.64
CA GLY A 79 20.98 -11.76 -11.05
C GLY A 79 21.19 -12.46 -12.41
N TYR A 80 20.12 -12.78 -13.15
CA TYR A 80 20.12 -13.42 -14.46
C TYR A 80 19.68 -12.53 -15.63
N ARG A 81 19.15 -11.30 -15.41
CA ARG A 81 18.46 -10.53 -16.47
C ARG A 81 19.01 -9.15 -16.83
N GLY A 82 20.07 -8.67 -16.18
CA GLY A 82 20.77 -7.44 -16.61
C GLY A 82 19.97 -6.14 -16.52
N TRP A 83 18.81 -6.13 -15.83
CA TRP A 83 18.01 -4.93 -15.61
C TRP A 83 18.42 -4.23 -14.31
N ASP A 84 18.72 -2.94 -14.39
CA ASP A 84 19.04 -2.12 -13.21
C ASP A 84 17.76 -1.81 -12.42
N SER A 85 17.39 -2.75 -11.56
CA SER A 85 16.16 -2.73 -10.77
C SER A 85 16.10 -1.59 -9.74
N SER A 86 17.21 -0.86 -9.51
CA SER A 86 17.33 0.27 -8.60
C SER A 86 16.58 1.53 -9.08
N ARG A 87 16.42 1.65 -10.41
CA ARG A 87 15.80 2.79 -11.08
C ARG A 87 14.28 2.71 -11.17
N ILE A 88 13.70 1.53 -10.98
CA ILE A 88 12.26 1.32 -11.08
C ILE A 88 11.57 2.07 -9.94
N PRO A 89 10.82 3.14 -10.23
CA PRO A 89 10.19 3.95 -9.21
C PRO A 89 8.91 3.29 -8.69
N GLY A 90 8.68 3.40 -7.38
CA GLY A 90 7.41 3.15 -6.72
C GLY A 90 6.68 4.46 -6.45
N LEU A 91 5.36 4.41 -6.41
CA LEU A 91 4.46 5.54 -6.17
C LEU A 91 3.07 4.99 -5.81
N GLY A 92 2.34 5.70 -4.97
CA GLY A 92 0.95 5.38 -4.66
C GLY A 92 0.59 5.51 -3.19
N ALA A 93 -0.63 5.98 -2.95
CA ALA A 93 -1.26 6.09 -1.62
C ALA A 93 -1.63 4.73 -0.99
N SER A 94 -1.54 3.63 -1.74
CA SER A 94 -2.13 2.34 -1.38
C SER A 94 -1.64 1.80 -0.04
N ALA A 95 -0.34 1.91 0.26
CA ALA A 95 0.18 1.49 1.56
C ALA A 95 -0.42 2.29 2.74
N ALA A 96 -0.66 3.59 2.54
CA ALA A 96 -1.28 4.45 3.53
C ALA A 96 -2.78 4.13 3.73
N VAL A 97 -3.51 3.95 2.62
CA VAL A 97 -4.94 3.60 2.66
C VAL A 97 -5.15 2.20 3.24
N ASN A 98 -4.30 1.23 2.91
CA ASN A 98 -4.36 -0.11 3.49
C ASN A 98 -4.13 -0.14 4.99
N ALA A 99 -3.25 0.71 5.53
CA ALA A 99 -3.07 0.80 6.97
C ALA A 99 -4.39 1.18 7.67
N ILE A 100 -5.17 2.07 7.05
CA ILE A 100 -6.50 2.47 7.52
C ILE A 100 -7.50 1.33 7.37
N ILE A 101 -7.55 0.67 6.21
CA ILE A 101 -8.45 -0.47 5.96
C ILE A 101 -8.17 -1.61 6.93
N LEU A 102 -6.90 -1.98 7.12
CA LEU A 102 -6.50 -3.06 8.02
C LEU A 102 -6.89 -2.75 9.46
N LEU A 103 -6.65 -1.52 9.93
CA LEU A 103 -7.08 -1.14 11.27
C LEU A 103 -8.60 -1.26 11.42
N ASP A 104 -9.37 -0.77 10.45
CA ASP A 104 -10.84 -0.87 10.48
C ASP A 104 -11.32 -2.32 10.51
N VAL A 105 -10.74 -3.18 9.67
CA VAL A 105 -11.01 -4.62 9.62
C VAL A 105 -10.68 -5.29 10.95
N PHE A 106 -9.59 -4.93 11.61
CA PHE A 106 -9.22 -5.50 12.91
C PHE A 106 -10.15 -5.05 14.04
N LEU A 107 -10.63 -3.80 14.00
CA LEU A 107 -11.56 -3.27 14.99
C LEU A 107 -12.97 -3.84 14.79
N PHE A 108 -13.38 -4.07 13.54
CA PHE A 108 -14.73 -4.48 13.18
C PHE A 108 -14.77 -5.71 12.26
N PRO A 109 -14.22 -6.86 12.69
CA PRO A 109 -14.02 -8.03 11.81
C PRO A 109 -15.31 -8.64 11.26
N LYS A 110 -16.43 -8.44 11.97
CA LYS A 110 -17.76 -8.95 11.60
C LYS A 110 -18.58 -7.97 10.76
N ASN A 111 -18.13 -6.73 10.56
CA ASN A 111 -18.86 -5.77 9.72
C ASN A 111 -18.94 -6.29 8.29
N ILE A 112 -20.09 -6.07 7.65
CA ILE A 112 -20.31 -6.46 6.26
C ILE A 112 -19.86 -5.32 5.36
N ILE A 113 -18.95 -5.65 4.45
CA ILE A 113 -18.47 -4.77 3.39
C ILE A 113 -19.03 -5.28 2.08
N TYR A 114 -19.57 -4.38 1.26
CA TYR A 114 -20.10 -4.73 -0.06
C TYR A 114 -19.00 -4.60 -1.11
N VAL A 115 -18.45 -5.74 -1.53
CA VAL A 115 -17.48 -5.79 -2.64
C VAL A 115 -18.22 -5.55 -3.95
N ASN A 116 -17.72 -4.62 -4.76
CA ASN A 116 -18.32 -4.17 -6.02
C ASN A 116 -19.81 -3.80 -5.88
N LEU A 117 -20.21 -3.30 -4.70
CA LEU A 117 -21.59 -2.93 -4.35
C LEU A 117 -22.62 -4.08 -4.36
N ILE A 118 -22.20 -5.34 -4.57
CA ILE A 118 -23.12 -6.47 -4.78
C ILE A 118 -22.91 -7.56 -3.73
N ILE A 119 -21.66 -7.88 -3.40
CA ILE A 119 -21.34 -9.08 -2.61
C ILE A 119 -21.08 -8.67 -1.15
N PRO A 120 -21.95 -9.02 -0.19
CA PRO A 120 -21.71 -8.78 1.22
C PRO A 120 -20.65 -9.77 1.73
N VAL A 121 -19.54 -9.24 2.23
CA VAL A 121 -18.43 -10.03 2.77
C VAL A 121 -18.06 -9.50 4.15
N PRO A 122 -17.91 -10.36 5.18
CA PRO A 122 -17.32 -9.96 6.45
C PRO A 122 -15.94 -9.33 6.26
N ALA A 123 -15.69 -8.21 6.96
CA ALA A 123 -14.47 -7.44 6.85
C ALA A 123 -13.19 -8.28 7.03
N ILE A 124 -13.22 -9.23 7.97
CA ILE A 124 -12.08 -10.12 8.22
C ILE A 124 -11.71 -10.99 7.01
N LEU A 125 -12.69 -11.43 6.21
CA LEU A 125 -12.42 -12.21 4.99
C LEU A 125 -11.79 -11.32 3.92
N MET A 126 -12.26 -10.09 3.78
CA MET A 126 -11.63 -9.10 2.89
C MET A 126 -10.17 -8.86 3.29
N GLY A 127 -9.90 -8.61 4.57
CA GLY A 127 -8.54 -8.43 5.09
C GLY A 127 -7.64 -9.64 4.85
N ALA A 128 -8.16 -10.86 5.09
CA ALA A 128 -7.43 -12.09 4.83
C ALA A 128 -7.08 -12.28 3.34
N ILE A 129 -8.03 -11.97 2.44
CA ILE A 129 -7.80 -12.02 0.99
C ILE A 129 -6.72 -11.01 0.58
N LEU A 130 -6.80 -9.76 1.08
CA LEU A 130 -5.83 -8.71 0.79
C LEU A 130 -4.41 -9.17 1.16
N ILE A 131 -4.19 -9.56 2.42
CA ILE A 131 -2.89 -10.03 2.90
C ILE A 131 -2.44 -11.28 2.11
N GLY A 132 -3.33 -12.23 1.87
CA GLY A 132 -3.03 -13.46 1.15
C GLY A 132 -2.56 -13.20 -0.29
N THR A 133 -3.20 -12.26 -0.99
CA THR A 133 -2.83 -11.89 -2.36
C THR A 133 -1.45 -11.24 -2.41
N ASP A 134 -1.10 -10.42 -1.43
CA ASP A 134 0.23 -9.79 -1.34
C ASP A 134 1.33 -10.82 -1.08
N LEU A 135 1.13 -11.72 -0.11
CA LEU A 135 2.09 -12.79 0.17
C LEU A 135 2.31 -13.71 -1.04
N TRP A 136 1.23 -14.04 -1.75
CA TRP A 136 1.31 -14.86 -2.95
C TRP A 136 2.11 -14.19 -4.09
N ARG A 137 1.95 -12.87 -4.26
CA ARG A 137 2.68 -12.09 -5.27
C ARG A 137 4.17 -12.02 -4.96
N VAL A 138 4.53 -11.77 -3.70
CA VAL A 138 5.92 -11.78 -3.23
C VAL A 138 6.57 -13.14 -3.50
N LYS A 139 5.87 -14.25 -3.22
CA LYS A 139 6.38 -15.61 -3.48
C LYS A 139 6.62 -15.92 -4.97
N LYS A 140 5.83 -15.34 -5.89
CA LYS A 140 5.96 -15.58 -7.34
C LYS A 140 7.05 -14.75 -8.03
N GLY A 141 7.78 -13.89 -7.31
CA GLY A 141 8.83 -13.06 -7.91
C GLY A 141 8.33 -12.06 -8.95
N ARG A 142 7.02 -11.83 -9.04
CA ARG A 142 6.47 -10.70 -9.80
C ARG A 142 6.79 -9.46 -8.98
N GLY A 143 7.77 -8.70 -9.45
CA GLY A 143 8.25 -7.51 -8.77
C GLY A 143 7.11 -6.59 -8.33
N ILE A 144 7.31 -6.00 -7.16
CA ILE A 144 6.49 -4.97 -6.49
C ILE A 144 6.29 -3.69 -7.36
N SER A 145 6.76 -3.66 -8.62
CA SER A 145 6.45 -2.59 -9.57
C SER A 145 4.95 -2.48 -9.91
N GLN A 146 4.14 -3.44 -9.45
CA GLN A 146 2.68 -3.49 -9.57
C GLN A 146 2.07 -3.85 -8.20
N VAL A 147 2.46 -3.18 -7.12
CA VAL A 147 1.67 -3.22 -5.87
C VAL A 147 0.36 -2.48 -6.11
N GLN A 148 -0.54 -3.16 -6.79
CA GLN A 148 -1.94 -2.84 -6.87
C GLN A 148 -2.58 -3.41 -5.61
N LEU A 149 -2.41 -2.67 -4.52
CA LEU A 149 -3.32 -2.76 -3.43
C LEU A 149 -4.42 -1.74 -3.70
N ILE A 150 -5.36 -2.22 -4.51
CA ILE A 150 -6.50 -1.49 -5.08
C ILE A 150 -6.11 -0.30 -5.97
#